data_AF-A0A8C5K482-F1
#
_entry.id   AF-A0A8C5K482-F1
#
_cell.length_a   1.000
_cell.length_b   1.000
_cell.length_c   1.000
_cell.angle_alpha   90.00
_cell.angle_beta   90.00
_cell.angle_gamma   90.00
#
_symmetry.space_group_name_H-M   'P 1'
#
loop_
_entity.id
_entity.type
_entity.pdbx_description
1 polymer ?
#
loop_
_entity_poly.entity_id
_entity_poly.type
_entity_poly.pdbx_seq_one_letter_code
_entity_poly.pdbx_strand_id
1 'polypeptide(L)'
;MAVANSSPVNPVVFFDVSIGGQEVGRMKIELFADVVPKTAENFRQFCTGEFRKDGVPIGYKGSTFHGDGTGVASIYRGPFADENFKLRHSAPGLLSMNVPTGPNNKPKLPVVISQCGEM
;
A
#
# COMPACT_ATOMS: atom_id res chain seq x y z
N MET A 1 -19.56 -15.39 3.98
CA MET A 1 -19.75 -13.99 3.54
C MET A 1 -19.52 -13.13 4.76
N ALA A 2 -18.33 -12.55 4.89
CA ALA A 2 -18.06 -11.54 5.91
C ALA A 2 -17.09 -10.54 5.29
N VAL A 3 -17.65 -9.47 4.74
CA VAL A 3 -16.91 -8.21 4.69
C VAL A 3 -16.70 -7.88 6.17
N ALA A 4 -15.45 -7.82 6.63
CA ALA A 4 -15.17 -7.47 8.02
C ALA A 4 -15.91 -6.15 8.32
N ASN A 5 -16.65 -6.12 9.42
CA ASN A 5 -17.43 -4.96 9.82
C ASN A 5 -16.45 -3.80 10.01
N SER A 6 -16.43 -2.83 9.11
CA SER A 6 -15.44 -1.75 9.12
C SER A 6 -15.55 -0.95 10.41
N SER A 7 -14.44 -0.85 11.14
CA SER A 7 -14.38 -0.04 12.35
C SER A 7 -14.39 1.44 11.95
N PRO A 8 -15.21 2.31 12.56
CA PRO A 8 -15.22 3.75 12.27
C PRO A 8 -13.89 4.45 12.63
N VAL A 9 -12.92 3.73 13.21
CA VAL A 9 -11.60 4.23 13.63
C VAL A 9 -10.49 3.81 12.65
N ASN A 10 -10.78 2.93 11.68
CA ASN A 10 -9.75 2.45 10.76
C ASN A 10 -9.22 3.59 9.87
N PRO A 11 -7.89 3.75 9.73
CA PRO A 11 -7.32 4.78 8.87
C PRO A 11 -7.77 4.61 7.42
N VAL A 12 -8.10 5.71 6.76
CA VAL A 12 -8.38 5.74 5.34
C VAL A 12 -7.26 6.50 4.64
N VAL A 13 -6.60 5.85 3.70
CA VAL A 13 -5.56 6.45 2.87
C VAL A 13 -6.03 6.57 1.42
N PHE A 14 -5.30 7.34 0.63
CA PHE A 14 -5.61 7.50 -0.79
C PHE A 14 -4.37 7.40 -1.68
N PHE A 15 -4.60 7.00 -2.92
CA PHE A 15 -3.69 7.13 -4.05
C PHE A 15 -4.38 7.94 -5.15
N ASP A 16 -3.78 9.05 -5.55
CA ASP A 16 -4.05 9.65 -6.86
C ASP A 16 -3.20 8.92 -7.89
N VAL A 17 -3.83 8.46 -8.97
CA VAL A 17 -3.21 7.59 -9.96
C VAL A 17 -3.14 8.32 -11.28
N SER A 18 -1.99 8.22 -11.95
CA SER A 18 -1.83 8.59 -13.35
C SER A 18 -1.46 7.39 -14.21
N ILE A 19 -1.94 7.39 -15.47
CA ILE A 19 -1.62 6.39 -16.48
C ILE A 19 -1.05 7.13 -17.69
N GLY A 20 0.18 6.81 -18.09
CA GLY A 20 0.84 7.52 -19.20
C GLY A 20 1.01 9.03 -18.95
N GLY A 21 1.07 9.45 -17.69
CA GLY A 21 1.16 10.87 -17.30
C GLY A 21 -0.17 11.61 -17.20
N GLN A 22 -1.30 10.96 -17.50
CA GLN A 22 -2.64 11.53 -17.34
C GLN A 22 -3.26 11.06 -16.01
N GLU A 23 -3.71 11.98 -15.18
CA GLU A 23 -4.45 11.67 -13.94
C GLU A 23 -5.77 10.95 -14.29
N VAL A 24 -6.01 9.79 -13.67
CA VAL A 24 -7.19 8.95 -13.93
C VAL A 24 -8.13 8.84 -12.74
N GLY A 25 -7.72 9.29 -11.56
CA GLY A 25 -8.59 9.43 -10.39
C GLY A 25 -7.94 9.02 -9.08
N ARG A 26 -8.76 9.06 -8.02
CA ARG A 26 -8.37 8.74 -6.65
C ARG A 26 -8.92 7.39 -6.22
N MET A 27 -8.04 6.52 -5.76
CA MET A 27 -8.40 5.34 -4.99
C MET A 27 -8.40 5.67 -3.50
N LYS A 28 -9.45 5.27 -2.78
CA LYS A 28 -9.53 5.35 -1.31
C LYS A 28 -9.44 3.94 -0.75
N ILE A 29 -8.63 3.76 0.28
CA ILE A 29 -8.29 2.46 0.84
C ILE A 29 -8.46 2.53 2.36
N GLU A 30 -9.35 1.72 2.91
CA GLU A 30 -9.44 1.49 4.34
C GLU A 30 -8.34 0.51 4.78
N LEU A 31 -7.59 0.85 5.82
CA LEU A 31 -6.59 -0.02 6.42
C LEU A 31 -7.18 -0.67 7.67
N PHE A 32 -7.24 -2.00 7.70
CA PHE A 32 -7.81 -2.77 8.82
C PHE A 32 -6.87 -2.79 10.04
N ALA A 33 -6.64 -1.62 10.65
CA ALA A 33 -5.77 -1.45 11.80
C ALA A 33 -6.30 -2.15 13.06
N ASP A 34 -7.61 -2.38 13.14
CA ASP A 34 -8.27 -3.21 14.14
C ASP A 34 -7.94 -4.71 14.04
N VAL A 35 -7.54 -5.19 12.86
CA VAL A 35 -7.19 -6.62 12.62
C VAL A 35 -5.68 -6.83 12.47
N VAL A 36 -5.00 -5.92 11.77
CA VAL A 36 -3.57 -5.97 11.43
C VAL A 36 -2.88 -4.60 11.70
N PRO A 37 -2.81 -4.15 12.97
CA PRO A 37 -2.32 -2.82 13.31
C PRO A 37 -0.89 -2.52 12.80
N LYS A 38 0.03 -3.49 12.84
CA LYS A 38 1.40 -3.25 12.38
C LYS A 38 1.46 -3.12 10.86
N THR A 39 0.73 -3.98 10.17
CA THR A 39 0.67 -3.97 8.70
C THR A 39 -0.01 -2.70 8.19
N ALA A 40 -1.11 -2.30 8.83
CA ALA A 40 -1.83 -1.06 8.54
C ALA A 40 -0.95 0.16 8.77
N GLU A 41 -0.25 0.26 9.92
CA GLU A 41 0.60 1.41 10.23
C GLU A 41 1.79 1.53 9.27
N ASN A 42 2.39 0.41 8.87
CA ASN A 42 3.44 0.41 7.85
C ASN A 42 2.95 0.99 6.52
N PHE A 43 1.77 0.58 6.05
CA PHE A 43 1.20 1.09 4.81
C PHE A 43 0.80 2.57 4.93
N ARG A 44 0.20 2.96 6.06
CA ARG A 44 -0.22 4.34 6.34
C ARG A 44 0.96 5.31 6.28
N GLN A 45 2.06 5.01 6.97
CA GLN A 45 3.25 5.89 6.98
C GLN A 45 3.91 6.03 5.61
N PHE A 46 3.88 4.97 4.78
CA PHE A 46 4.35 5.08 3.40
C PHE A 46 3.39 5.87 2.50
N CYS A 47 2.10 5.94 2.83
CA CYS A 47 1.18 6.87 2.16
C CYS A 47 1.44 8.32 2.58
N THR A 48 1.64 8.59 3.87
CA THR A 48 1.79 9.97 4.39
C THR A 48 3.20 10.54 4.24
N GLY A 49 4.22 9.69 4.06
CA GLY A 49 5.62 10.11 4.02
C GLY A 49 6.17 10.49 5.41
N GLU A 50 5.53 10.06 6.49
CA GLU A 50 6.02 10.24 7.85
C GLU A 50 7.34 9.50 8.10
N PHE A 51 7.43 8.28 7.54
CA PHE A 51 8.66 7.50 7.60
C PHE A 51 9.75 8.15 6.76
N ARG A 52 10.89 8.43 7.41
CA ARG A 52 12.06 9.05 6.78
C ARG A 52 13.27 8.16 6.95
N LYS A 53 14.05 8.03 5.88
CA LYS A 53 15.38 7.42 5.89
C LYS A 53 16.39 8.50 5.53
N ASP A 54 17.38 8.71 6.39
CA ASP A 54 18.41 9.75 6.21
C ASP A 54 17.80 11.15 5.97
N GLY A 55 16.70 11.46 6.66
CA GLY A 55 15.97 12.73 6.55
C GLY A 55 15.04 12.85 5.34
N VAL A 56 15.07 11.89 4.41
CA VAL A 56 14.25 11.89 3.19
C VAL A 56 13.00 11.03 3.39
N PRO A 57 11.79 11.55 3.11
CA PRO A 57 10.57 10.75 3.10
C PRO A 57 10.68 9.57 2.14
N ILE A 58 10.37 8.37 2.64
CA ILE A 58 10.22 7.17 1.82
C ILE A 58 8.76 6.75 1.87
N GLY A 59 8.18 6.43 0.72
CA GLY A 59 6.78 6.07 0.63
C GLY A 59 6.34 5.73 -0.80
N TYR A 60 5.03 5.74 -1.01
CA TYR A 60 4.42 5.34 -2.28
C TYR A 60 4.31 6.45 -3.32
N LYS A 61 4.49 7.72 -2.93
CA LYS A 61 4.44 8.85 -3.86
C LYS A 61 5.51 8.71 -4.95
N GLY A 62 5.09 8.77 -6.21
CA GLY A 62 5.94 8.60 -7.39
C GLY A 62 6.29 7.13 -7.71
N SER A 63 5.84 6.17 -6.90
CA SER A 63 6.05 4.74 -7.18
C SER A 63 5.12 4.25 -8.29
N THR A 64 5.59 3.25 -9.05
CA THR A 64 4.81 2.60 -10.09
C THR A 64 4.04 1.42 -9.53
N PHE A 65 2.88 1.14 -10.11
CA PHE A 65 2.27 -0.18 -9.98
C PHE A 65 3.12 -1.14 -10.83
N HIS A 66 3.85 -2.03 -10.15
CA HIS A 66 5.01 -2.82 -10.61
C HIS A 66 6.35 -2.08 -10.53
N GLY A 67 7.05 -2.31 -9.40
CA GLY A 67 8.50 -2.21 -9.34
C GLY A 67 9.18 -3.44 -9.95
N ASP A 68 10.49 -3.55 -9.80
CA ASP A 68 11.25 -4.75 -10.20
C ASP A 68 11.03 -5.96 -9.27
N GLY A 69 10.26 -5.78 -8.19
CA GLY A 69 9.94 -6.80 -7.20
C GLY A 69 11.05 -7.10 -6.19
N THR A 70 12.19 -6.39 -6.26
CA THR A 70 13.35 -6.66 -5.40
C THR A 70 13.39 -5.77 -4.15
N GLY A 71 12.68 -4.65 -4.19
CA GLY A 71 12.62 -3.70 -3.08
C GLY A 71 11.96 -4.28 -1.84
N VAL A 72 12.68 -4.30 -0.72
CA VAL A 72 12.15 -4.63 0.61
C VAL A 72 12.39 -3.45 1.54
N ALA A 73 11.31 -2.82 2.00
CA ALA A 73 11.34 -1.75 2.98
C ALA A 73 10.12 -1.83 3.89
N SER A 74 10.33 -1.50 5.16
CA SER A 74 9.26 -1.28 6.13
C SER A 74 9.68 -0.20 7.12
N ILE A 75 8.70 0.36 7.83
CA ILE A 75 8.97 1.30 8.93
C ILE A 75 9.71 0.65 10.10
N TYR A 76 9.76 -0.70 10.13
CA TYR A 76 10.39 -1.51 11.17
C TYR A 76 11.84 -1.89 10.86
N ARG A 77 12.46 -1.26 9.86
CA ARG A 77 13.89 -1.44 9.47
C ARG A 77 14.21 -2.87 8.99
N GLY A 78 13.54 -3.29 7.91
CA GLY A 78 13.79 -4.57 7.24
C GLY A 78 12.49 -5.30 6.91
N PRO A 79 12.53 -6.59 6.54
CA PRO A 79 11.34 -7.43 6.50
C PRO A 79 10.71 -7.53 7.90
N PHE A 80 9.39 -7.68 7.95
CA PHE A 80 8.67 -7.99 9.20
C PHE A 80 7.78 -9.22 8.98
N ALA A 81 7.52 -9.96 10.06
CA ALA A 81 6.75 -11.20 10.00
C ALA A 81 5.28 -10.96 9.66
N ASP A 82 4.63 -11.96 9.05
CA ASP A 82 3.19 -11.97 8.86
C ASP A 82 2.47 -11.79 10.21
N GLU A 83 1.65 -10.75 10.30
CA GLU A 83 0.99 -10.39 11.56
C GLU A 83 -0.09 -11.39 11.94
N ASN A 84 -0.93 -11.78 10.96
CA ASN A 84 -1.87 -12.90 11.01
C ASN A 84 -2.49 -13.15 9.63
N PHE A 85 -3.29 -14.22 9.49
CA PHE A 85 -4.01 -14.58 8.26
C PHE A 85 -5.54 -14.64 8.46
N LYS A 86 -6.10 -13.77 9.31
CA LYS A 86 -7.54 -13.79 9.63
C LYS A 86 -8.42 -13.38 8.44
N LEU A 87 -7.93 -12.46 7.60
CA LEU A 87 -8.64 -11.97 6.42
C LEU A 87 -8.31 -12.84 5.20
N ARG A 88 -9.32 -13.09 4.36
CA ARG A 88 -9.19 -13.90 3.14
C ARG A 88 -9.36 -13.03 1.90
N HIS A 89 -8.63 -13.35 0.83
CA HIS A 89 -8.83 -12.78 -0.52
C HIS A 89 -10.16 -13.26 -1.13
N SER A 90 -11.25 -12.79 -0.55
CA SER A 90 -12.61 -13.26 -0.83
C SER A 90 -13.37 -12.39 -1.82
N ALA A 91 -12.84 -11.22 -2.17
CA ALA A 91 -13.44 -10.29 -3.11
C ALA A 91 -12.37 -9.42 -3.81
N PRO A 92 -12.66 -8.88 -5.00
CA PRO A 92 -11.87 -7.81 -5.61
C PRO A 92 -11.80 -6.56 -4.73
N GLY A 93 -10.74 -5.76 -4.88
CA GLY A 93 -10.55 -4.51 -4.14
C GLY A 93 -9.90 -4.68 -2.75
N LEU A 94 -9.61 -5.91 -2.32
CA LEU A 94 -8.87 -6.16 -1.09
C LEU A 94 -7.37 -5.90 -1.27
N LEU A 95 -6.80 -5.09 -0.37
CA LEU A 95 -5.36 -4.85 -0.30
C LEU A 95 -4.67 -6.01 0.43
N SER A 96 -3.49 -6.42 -0.06
CA SER A 96 -2.67 -7.48 0.53
C SER A 96 -1.19 -7.10 0.47
N MET A 97 -0.43 -7.53 1.47
CA MET A 97 1.03 -7.45 1.40
C MET A 97 1.54 -8.36 0.28
N ASN A 98 2.51 -7.86 -0.48
CA ASN A 98 3.15 -8.62 -1.55
C ASN A 98 4.14 -9.63 -0.98
N VAL A 99 4.22 -10.79 -1.61
CA VAL A 99 5.32 -11.76 -1.43
C VAL A 99 6.27 -11.64 -2.62
N PRO A 100 7.57 -11.96 -2.49
CA PRO A 100 8.50 -11.88 -3.62
C PRO A 100 7.99 -12.70 -4.80
N THR A 101 7.58 -12.01 -5.87
CA THR A 101 7.18 -12.63 -7.13
C THR A 101 8.35 -12.59 -8.10
N GLY A 102 8.58 -13.67 -8.84
CA GLY A 102 9.66 -13.74 -9.81
C GLY A 102 9.63 -12.62 -10.86
N PRO A 103 10.77 -12.32 -11.49
CA PRO A 103 10.84 -11.32 -12.55
C PRO A 103 9.95 -11.81 -13.69
N ASN A 104 8.90 -11.05 -14.10
CA ASN A 104 8.24 -11.10 -15.43
C ASN A 104 6.87 -10.38 -15.52
N ASN A 105 6.58 -9.38 -14.68
CA ASN A 105 5.35 -8.59 -14.85
C ASN A 105 5.70 -7.10 -14.97
N LYS A 106 5.92 -6.64 -16.21
CA LYS A 106 6.17 -5.22 -16.52
C LYS A 106 4.98 -4.68 -17.33
N PRO A 107 4.19 -3.74 -16.79
CA PRO A 107 3.12 -3.09 -17.54
C PRO A 107 3.66 -2.41 -18.80
N LYS A 108 2.87 -2.44 -19.89
CA LYS A 108 3.20 -1.74 -21.15
C LYS A 108 3.06 -0.22 -21.04
N LEU A 109 2.33 0.27 -20.03
CA LEU A 109 2.12 1.68 -19.77
C LEU A 109 2.45 1.99 -18.30
N PRO A 110 3.12 3.12 -18.00
CA PRO A 110 3.42 3.48 -16.63
C PRO A 110 2.13 3.87 -15.92
N VAL A 111 1.81 3.12 -14.86
CA VAL A 111 0.79 3.47 -13.88
C VAL A 111 1.52 3.94 -12.64
N VAL A 112 1.31 5.18 -12.23
CA VAL A 112 2.09 5.86 -11.18
C VAL A 112 1.15 6.40 -10.11
N ILE A 113 1.57 6.29 -8.85
CA ILE A 113 0.94 6.99 -7.73
C ILE A 113 1.44 8.44 -7.76
N SER A 114 0.66 9.35 -8.34
CA SER A 114 1.02 10.76 -8.48
C SER A 114 1.06 11.47 -7.12
N GLN A 115 0.10 11.16 -6.25
CA GLN A 115 0.05 11.59 -4.84
C GLN A 115 -0.50 10.49 -3.95
N CYS A 116 -0.15 10.52 -2.66
CA CYS A 116 -0.72 9.65 -1.65
C CYS A 116 -0.73 10.35 -0.30
N GLY A 117 -1.59 9.88 0.60
CA GLY A 117 -1.72 10.41 1.96
C GLY A 117 -2.84 9.74 2.73
N GLU A 118 -3.07 10.23 3.95
CA GLU A 118 -4.23 9.89 4.77
C GLU A 118 -5.35 10.91 4.52
N MET A 119 -6.60 10.47 4.63
CA MET A 119 -7.78 11.30 4.37
C MET A 119 -8.17 12.20 5.54
#